data_AF-U2V2B3-F1
#
_entry.id   AF-U2V2B3-F1
#
_cell.length_a   1.000
_cell.length_b   1.000
_cell.length_c   1.000
_cell.angle_alpha   90.00
_cell.angle_beta   90.00
_cell.angle_gamma   90.00
#
_symmetry.space_group_name_H-M   'P 1'
#
loop_
_entity.id
_entity.type
_entity.pdbx_description
1 polymer ?
#
loop_
_entity_poly.entity_id
_entity_poly.type
_entity_poly.pdbx_seq_one_letter_code
_entity_poly.pdbx_strand_id
1 'polypeptide(L)' 'MEGYVETQGSAGVEFGLTEDNVNGADVAIIAADVAVVGEDRFKGKMPLVHVPTNTAIQNPKSLLLTIQKKLAK' A
#
# COMPACT_ATOMS: atom_id res chain seq x y z
N MET A 1 9.84 -5.91 9.50
CA MET A 1 8.94 -5.30 8.51
C MET A 1 8.13 -4.28 9.27
N GLU A 2 8.15 -3.06 8.80
CA GLU A 2 7.34 -1.96 9.33
C GLU A 2 6.38 -1.53 8.21
N GLY A 3 5.19 -1.06 8.58
CA GLY A 3 4.17 -0.66 7.62
C GLY A 3 3.28 0.42 8.19
N TYR A 4 2.90 1.36 7.33
CA TYR A 4 1.98 2.44 7.61
C TYR A 4 0.74 2.24 6.73
N VAL A 5 -0.45 2.54 7.26
CA VAL A 5 -1.72 2.28 6.59
C VAL A 5 -2.54 3.56 6.59
N GLU A 6 -2.87 4.04 5.39
CA GLU A 6 -3.85 5.10 5.15
C GLU A 6 -5.17 4.46 4.69
N THR A 7 -6.29 4.93 5.21
CA THR A 7 -7.63 4.51 4.77
C THR A 7 -8.34 5.66 4.09
N GLN A 8 -9.04 5.36 2.98
CA GLN A 8 -9.82 6.34 2.23
C GLN A 8 -11.28 5.88 2.19
N GLY A 9 -12.15 6.60 2.89
CA GLY A 9 -13.58 6.32 2.98
C GLY A 9 -14.45 7.53 2.65
N SER A 10 -15.76 7.40 2.84
CA SER A 10 -16.71 8.51 2.61
C SER A 10 -16.48 9.72 3.52
N ALA A 11 -15.91 9.49 4.71
CA ALA A 11 -15.52 10.55 5.64
C ALA A 11 -14.21 11.25 5.25
N GLY A 12 -13.52 10.78 4.20
CA GLY A 12 -12.22 11.28 3.75
C GLY A 12 -11.08 10.32 4.09
N VAL A 13 -9.88 10.88 4.22
CA VAL A 13 -8.64 10.15 4.49
C VAL A 13 -8.39 10.08 5.99
N GLU A 14 -8.10 8.89 6.51
CA GLU A 14 -7.64 8.67 7.89
C GLU A 14 -6.25 8.03 7.88
N PHE A 15 -5.44 8.34 8.90
CA PHE A 15 -4.05 7.87 9.02
C PHE A 15 -3.20 8.17 7.77
N GLY A 16 -3.37 9.37 7.22
CA GLY A 16 -2.70 9.81 6.00
C GLY A 16 -1.20 9.57 6.02
N LEU A 17 -0.67 8.94 4.97
CA LEU A 17 0.76 8.69 4.84
C LEU A 17 1.49 10.03 4.70
N THR A 18 2.51 10.23 5.53
CA THR A 18 3.39 11.40 5.45
C THR A 18 4.37 11.25 4.29
N GLU A 19 4.99 12.35 3.87
CA GLU A 19 6.05 12.30 2.86
C GLU A 19 7.22 11.41 3.29
N ASP A 20 7.57 11.41 4.58
CA ASP A 20 8.62 10.55 5.13
C ASP A 20 8.23 9.07 5.03
N ASN A 21 6.96 8.72 5.29
CA ASN A 21 6.48 7.35 5.10
C ASN A 21 6.64 6.92 3.64
N VAL A 22 6.31 7.80 2.69
CA VAL A 22 6.41 7.50 1.25
C VAL A 22 7.87 7.41 0.82
N ASN A 23 8.70 8.37 1.18
CA ASN A 23 10.09 8.43 0.74
C ASN A 23 10.95 7.30 1.37
N GLY A 24 10.59 6.82 2.56
CA GLY A 24 11.27 5.71 3.24
C GLY A 24 10.73 4.31 2.90
N ALA A 25 9.70 4.20 2.08
CA ALA A 25 9.07 2.91 1.77
C ALA A 25 9.74 2.17 0.61
N ASP A 26 9.91 0.86 0.78
CA ASP A 26 10.40 -0.03 -0.29
C ASP A 26 9.30 -0.42 -1.29
N VAL A 27 8.02 -0.32 -0.90
CA VAL A 27 6.86 -0.73 -1.70
C VAL A 27 5.59 -0.05 -1.21
N ALA A 28 4.68 0.28 -2.14
CA ALA A 28 3.32 0.70 -1.83
C ALA A 28 2.33 -0.41 -2.19
N ILE A 29 1.42 -0.74 -1.28
CA ILE A 29 0.34 -1.70 -1.51
C ILE A 29 -0.98 -0.94 -1.59
N ILE A 30 -1.61 -0.98 -2.76
CA ILE A 30 -2.94 -0.40 -2.98
C ILE A 30 -3.96 -1.53 -2.84
N ALA A 31 -4.53 -1.67 -1.63
CA ALA A 31 -5.55 -2.64 -1.31
C ALA A 31 -6.96 -2.02 -1.43
N ALA A 32 -7.45 -1.88 -2.66
CA ALA A 32 -8.69 -1.16 -2.93
C ALA A 32 -9.48 -1.77 -4.10
N ASP A 33 -10.81 -1.69 -4.01
CA ASP A 33 -11.74 -2.08 -5.09
C ASP A 33 -12.28 -0.87 -5.88
N VAL A 34 -11.84 0.33 -5.52
CA VAL A 34 -12.18 1.61 -6.15
C VAL A 34 -10.92 2.46 -6.34
N ALA A 35 -11.03 3.55 -7.10
CA ALA A 35 -9.92 4.46 -7.34
C ALA A 35 -9.43 5.11 -6.04
N VAL A 36 -8.12 5.10 -5.83
CA VAL A 36 -7.46 5.73 -4.68
C VAL A 36 -6.96 7.11 -5.08
N VAL A 37 -7.28 8.12 -4.26
CA VAL A 37 -6.85 9.50 -4.50
C VAL A 37 -5.41 9.68 -4.07
N GLY A 38 -4.61 10.38 -4.87
CA GLY A 38 -3.22 10.70 -4.53
C GLY A 38 -2.23 9.55 -4.74
N GLU A 39 -2.59 8.55 -5.54
CA GLU A 39 -1.69 7.44 -5.92
C GLU A 39 -0.42 7.92 -6.65
N ASP A 40 -0.49 9.09 -7.30
CA ASP A 40 0.66 9.71 -7.98
C ASP A 40 1.86 9.96 -7.05
N ARG A 41 1.63 10.08 -5.74
CA ARG A 41 2.70 10.23 -4.73
C ARG A 41 3.67 9.04 -4.72
N PHE A 42 3.24 7.87 -5.16
CA PHE A 42 4.03 6.63 -5.20
C PHE A 42 4.69 6.40 -6.56
N LYS A 43 4.13 6.95 -7.65
CA LYS A 43 4.55 6.64 -9.01
C LYS A 43 6.02 7.01 -9.24
N GLY A 44 6.79 6.05 -9.75
CA GLY A 44 8.21 6.22 -10.05
C GLY A 44 9.14 6.29 -8.83
N LYS A 45 8.61 6.34 -7.60
CA LYS A 45 9.42 6.31 -6.37
C LYS A 45 9.67 4.88 -5.87
N MET A 46 8.68 4.02 -5.97
CA MET A 46 8.74 2.63 -5.51
C MET A 46 7.85 1.72 -6.37
N PRO A 47 7.97 0.39 -6.27
CA PRO A 47 7.01 -0.54 -6.86
C PRO A 47 5.63 -0.37 -6.24
N LEU A 48 4.59 -0.33 -7.08
CA LEU A 48 3.19 -0.35 -6.66
C LEU A 48 2.62 -1.75 -6.83
N VAL A 49 1.92 -2.23 -5.81
CA VAL A 49 1.22 -3.52 -5.81
C VAL A 49 -0.26 -3.28 -5.58
N HIS A 50 -1.05 -3.42 -6.64
CA HIS A 50 -2.51 -3.35 -6.55
C HIS A 50 -3.11 -4.71 -6.24
N VAL A 51 -3.99 -4.76 -5.25
CA VAL A 51 -4.77 -5.95 -4.89
C VAL A 51 -6.21 -5.55 -4.51
N PRO A 52 -7.19 -6.43 -4.71
CA PRO A 52 -8.53 -6.23 -4.15
C PRO A 52 -8.48 -6.13 -2.62
N THR A 53 -9.36 -5.34 -2.02
CA THR A 53 -9.42 -5.16 -0.56
C THR A 53 -9.61 -6.51 0.15
N ASN A 54 -10.47 -7.36 -0.42
CA ASN A 54 -10.75 -8.70 0.12
C ASN A 54 -9.51 -9.60 0.14
N THR A 55 -8.58 -9.45 -0.81
CA THR A 55 -7.32 -10.22 -0.81
C THR A 55 -6.44 -9.84 0.39
N ALA A 56 -6.33 -8.55 0.69
CA ALA A 56 -5.58 -8.06 1.84
C ALA A 56 -6.21 -8.50 3.18
N ILE A 57 -7.54 -8.59 3.25
CA ILE A 57 -8.28 -9.04 4.43
C ILE A 57 -8.10 -10.55 4.66
N GLN A 58 -8.32 -11.37 3.64
CA GLN A 58 -8.35 -12.82 3.79
C GLN A 58 -6.95 -13.44 3.89
N ASN A 59 -5.96 -12.85 3.22
CA ASN A 59 -4.63 -13.44 3.09
C ASN A 59 -3.47 -12.47 3.40
N PRO A 60 -3.52 -11.67 4.48
CA PRO A 60 -2.53 -10.61 4.73
C PRO A 60 -1.11 -11.15 4.84
N LYS A 61 -0.92 -12.25 5.57
CA LYS A 61 0.41 -12.85 5.78
C LYS A 61 1.01 -13.37 4.48
N SER A 62 0.23 -14.07 3.67
CA SER A 62 0.69 -14.64 2.40
C SER A 62 1.05 -13.53 1.41
N LEU A 63 0.23 -12.48 1.35
CA LEU A 63 0.46 -11.30 0.53
C LEU A 63 1.81 -10.63 0.88
N LEU A 64 2.03 -10.30 2.16
CA LEU A 64 3.24 -9.64 2.62
C LEU A 64 4.50 -10.49 2.36
N LEU A 65 4.44 -11.80 2.63
CA LEU A 65 5.56 -12.70 2.36
C LEU A 65 5.88 -12.81 0.87
N THR A 66 4.85 -12.79 0.02
CA THR A 66 5.03 -12.84 -1.44
C THR A 66 5.69 -11.57 -1.95
N ILE A 67 5.26 -10.40 -1.45
CA ILE A 67 5.87 -9.10 -1.79
C ILE A 67 7.31 -9.06 -1.31
N GLN A 68 7.58 -9.44 -0.06
CA GLN A 68 8.94 -9.47 0.49
C GLN A 68 9.88 -10.34 -0.35
N LYS A 69 9.44 -11.54 -0.77
CA LYS A 69 10.23 -12.41 -1.65
C LYS A 69 10.51 -11.81 -3.02
N LYS A 70 9.61 -10.99 -3.54
CA LYS A 70 9.79 -10.29 -4.82
C LYS A 70 10.74 -9.11 -4.71
N LEU A 71 10.76 -8.41 -3.57
CA LEU A 71 11.68 -7.29 -3.31
C LEU A 71 13.11 -7.75 -3.00
N ALA A 72 13.28 -8.93 -2.40
CA ALA A 72 14.59 -9.50 -2.09
C ALA A 72 15.30 -10.14 -3.31
N LYS A 73 14.74 -9.99 -4.51
CA LYS A 73 15.27 -10.48 -5.78
C LYS A 73 15.74 -9.31 -6.63
#